data_AF-A0A939T8B0-F1
#
_entry.id   AF-A0A939T8B0-F1
#
_cell.length_a   1.000
_cell.length_b   1.000
_cell.length_c   1.000
_cell.angle_alpha   90.00
_cell.angle_beta   90.00
_cell.angle_gamma   90.00
#
_symmetry.space_group_name_H-M   'P 1'
#
loop_
_entity.id
_entity.type
_entity.pdbx_description
1 polymer ?
#
loop_
_entity_poly.entity_id
_entity_poly.type
_entity_poly.pdbx_seq_one_letter_code
_entity_poly.pdbx_strand_id
1 'polypeptide(L)'
;MTVWITIGLLVVGTFVIKGAGPAALGRRELPARVVPVIALLPAVLLSALVAYETFAGDGDFHVDAKVVGIGAAVIAVTLRAPMIVVMVAAAAATALTRLVM
;
A
#
# COMPACT_ATOMS: atom_id res chain seq x y z
N MET A 1 19.24 -12.12 -19.70
CA MET A 1 18.71 -11.19 -20.73
C MET A 1 17.26 -10.81 -20.46
N THR A 2 16.38 -11.76 -20.16
CA THR A 2 14.95 -11.52 -19.83
C THR A 2 14.73 -10.46 -18.74
N VAL A 3 15.48 -10.50 -17.63
CA VAL A 3 15.37 -9.52 -16.53
C VAL A 3 15.57 -8.08 -17.01
N TRP A 4 16.60 -7.83 -17.82
CA TRP A 4 16.89 -6.50 -18.35
C TRP A 4 15.80 -6.00 -19.31
N ILE A 5 15.24 -6.91 -20.13
CA ILE A 5 14.10 -6.59 -21.00
C ILE A 5 12.87 -6.24 -20.17
N THR A 6 12.56 -7.01 -19.11
CA THR A 6 11.42 -6.74 -18.22
C THR A 6 11.57 -5.41 -17.50
N ILE A 7 12.76 -5.09 -17.00
CA ILE A 7 13.04 -3.79 -16.37
C ILE A 7 12.84 -2.66 -17.38
N GLY A 8 13.41 -2.79 -18.60
CA GLY A 8 13.22 -1.80 -19.66
C GLY A 8 11.75 -1.57 -19.99
N LEU A 9 10.97 -2.65 -20.09
CA LEU A 9 9.53 -2.59 -20.34
C LEU A 9 8.77 -1.90 -19.19
N LEU A 10 9.09 -2.21 -17.94
CA LEU A 10 8.50 -1.58 -16.75
C LEU A 10 8.80 -0.08 -16.70
N VAL A 11 10.03 0.32 -17.01
CA VAL A 11 10.44 1.73 -17.07
C VAL A 11 9.62 2.48 -18.11
N VAL A 12 9.58 1.96 -19.35
CA VAL A 12 8.84 2.60 -20.45
C VAL A 12 7.34 2.63 -20.16
N GLY A 13 6.77 1.51 -19.71
CA GLY A 13 5.35 1.41 -19.38
C GLY A 13 4.94 2.39 -18.27
N THR A 14 5.74 2.46 -17.20
CA THR A 14 5.49 3.39 -16.08
C THR A 14 5.61 4.85 -16.53
N PHE A 15 6.59 5.16 -17.37
CA PHE A 15 6.75 6.49 -17.94
C PHE A 15 5.53 6.90 -18.77
N VAL A 16 5.05 6.01 -19.65
CA VAL A 16 3.87 6.26 -20.48
C VAL A 16 2.63 6.44 -19.63
N ILE A 17 2.38 5.57 -18.63
CA ILE A 17 1.22 5.68 -17.74
C ILE A 17 1.24 6.99 -16.96
N LYS A 18 2.39 7.36 -16.39
CA LYS A 18 2.53 8.59 -15.60
C LYS A 18 2.44 9.84 -16.48
N GLY A 19 2.95 9.77 -17.71
CA GLY A 19 2.90 10.83 -18.70
C GLY A 19 1.51 11.02 -19.34
N ALA A 20 0.68 9.98 -19.36
CA ALA A 20 -0.65 10.04 -19.98
C ALA A 20 -1.56 11.10 -19.34
N GLY A 21 -1.48 11.30 -18.02
CA GLY A 21 -2.27 12.31 -17.32
C GLY A 21 -2.00 13.73 -17.83
N PRO A 22 -0.76 14.23 -17.70
CA PRO A 22 -0.37 15.53 -18.25
C PRO A 22 -0.56 15.64 -19.77
N ALA A 23 -0.28 14.58 -20.54
CA ALA A 23 -0.43 14.59 -21.99
C ALA A 23 -1.91 14.74 -22.43
N ALA A 24 -2.84 14.10 -21.72
CA ALA A 24 -4.27 14.17 -22.02
C ALA A 24 -4.92 15.46 -21.48
N LEU A 25 -4.46 15.98 -20.33
CA LEU A 25 -5.05 17.16 -19.72
C LEU A 25 -4.39 18.47 -20.17
N GLY A 26 -3.11 18.46 -20.53
CA GLY A 26 -2.35 19.53 -21.19
C GLY A 26 -2.37 20.90 -20.51
N ARG A 27 -3.51 21.59 -20.57
CA ARG A 27 -3.79 22.94 -20.03
C ARG A 27 -5.19 23.07 -19.43
N ARG A 28 -5.96 21.99 -19.34
CA ARG A 28 -7.33 22.00 -18.86
C ARG A 28 -7.32 21.97 -17.35
N GLU A 29 -7.88 23.00 -16.72
CA GLU A 29 -8.04 23.03 -15.27
C GLU A 29 -9.00 21.92 -14.85
N LEU A 30 -8.55 21.10 -13.90
CA LEU A 30 -9.38 20.07 -13.30
C LEU A 30 -10.52 20.73 -12.49
N PRO A 31 -11.75 20.21 -12.55
CA PRO A 31 -12.82 20.73 -11.73
C PRO A 31 -12.46 20.67 -10.24
N ALA A 32 -12.80 21.71 -9.48
CA ALA A 32 -12.45 21.83 -8.06
C ALA A 32 -12.91 20.65 -7.18
N ARG A 33 -13.93 19.89 -7.60
CA ARG A 33 -14.38 18.66 -6.91
C ARG A 33 -13.46 17.45 -7.12
N VAL A 34 -12.71 17.39 -8.22
CA VAL A 34 -11.92 16.21 -8.60
C VAL A 34 -10.53 16.26 -7.98
N VAL A 35 -9.96 17.45 -7.80
CA VAL A 35 -8.63 17.66 -7.20
C VAL A 35 -8.49 17.00 -5.82
N PRO A 36 -9.45 17.15 -4.87
CA PRO A 36 -9.36 16.48 -3.58
C PRO A 36 -9.42 14.95 -3.69
N VAL A 37 -10.20 14.41 -4.63
CA VAL A 37 -10.32 12.96 -4.85
C VAL A 37 -8.98 12.40 -5.32
N ILE A 38 -8.34 13.03 -6.31
CA ILE A 38 -7.04 12.62 -6.83
C ILE A 38 -5.97 12.67 -5.73
N ALA A 39 -6.00 13.71 -4.88
CA ALA A 39 -5.07 13.83 -3.76
C ALA A 39 -5.21 12.71 -2.72
N LEU A 40 -6.41 12.13 -2.58
CA LEU A 40 -6.68 11.00 -1.67
C LEU A 40 -6.38 9.64 -2.29
N LEU A 41 -6.26 9.52 -3.62
CA LEU A 41 -6.03 8.24 -4.29
C LEU A 41 -4.83 7.46 -3.72
N PRO A 42 -3.64 8.05 -3.48
CA PRO A 42 -2.51 7.28 -2.95
C PRO A 42 -2.82 6.65 -1.60
N ALA A 43 -3.43 7.41 -0.68
CA ALA A 43 -3.78 6.91 0.65
C ALA A 43 -4.89 5.85 0.57
N VAL A 44 -5.92 6.07 -0.25
CA VAL A 44 -7.03 5.13 -0.45
C VAL A 44 -6.52 3.83 -1.06
N LEU A 45 -5.75 3.89 -2.14
CA LEU A 45 -5.20 2.71 -2.82
C LEU A 45 -4.25 1.93 -1.90
N LEU A 46 -3.39 2.61 -1.14
CA LEU A 46 -2.50 1.95 -0.19
C LEU A 46 -3.30 1.29 0.95
N SER A 47 -4.33 1.97 1.46
CA SER A 47 -5.21 1.40 2.50
C SER A 47 -5.99 0.18 2.01
N ALA A 48 -6.48 0.23 0.76
CA ALA A 48 -7.18 -0.87 0.12
C ALA A 48 -6.22 -2.05 -0.13
N LEU A 49 -4.98 -1.77 -0.55
CA LEU A 49 -3.94 -2.79 -0.70
C LEU A 49 -3.65 -3.47 0.63
N VAL A 50 -3.46 -2.71 1.71
CA VAL A 50 -3.26 -3.27 3.04
C VAL A 50 -4.44 -4.15 3.44
N ALA A 51 -5.68 -3.70 3.21
CA ALA A 51 -6.86 -4.50 3.49
C ALA A 51 -6.89 -5.79 2.65
N TYR A 52 -6.57 -5.72 1.36
CA TYR A 52 -6.52 -6.87 0.46
C TYR A 52 -5.45 -7.89 0.91
N GLU A 53 -4.23 -7.44 1.18
CA GLU A 53 -3.13 -8.27 1.67
C GLU A 53 -3.39 -8.89 3.05
N THR A 54 -4.30 -8.29 3.82
CA THR A 54 -4.69 -8.76 5.16
C THR A 54 -5.80 -9.80 5.11
N PHE A 55 -6.81 -9.60 4.26
CA PHE A 55 -8.05 -10.39 4.28
C PHE A 55 -8.22 -11.35 3.10
N ALA A 56 -7.53 -11.13 1.98
CA ALA A 56 -7.76 -11.84 0.72
C ALA A 56 -6.50 -12.47 0.10
N GLY A 57 -5.35 -12.40 0.78
CA GLY A 57 -4.09 -12.94 0.27
C GLY A 57 -4.12 -14.46 0.05
N ASP A 58 -3.54 -14.90 -1.07
CA ASP A 58 -3.32 -16.30 -1.48
C ASP A 58 -4.55 -17.22 -1.61
N GLY A 59 -5.76 -16.65 -1.63
CA GLY A 59 -6.99 -17.36 -2.03
C GLY A 59 -7.65 -18.19 -0.92
N ASP A 60 -7.16 -18.11 0.31
CA ASP A 60 -7.79 -18.74 1.47
C ASP A 60 -8.07 -17.69 2.54
N PHE A 61 -9.33 -17.58 2.98
CA PHE A 61 -9.76 -16.64 4.01
C PHE A 61 -9.28 -17.12 5.39
N HIS A 62 -7.96 -17.14 5.60
CA HIS A 62 -7.40 -17.22 6.94
C HIS A 62 -7.34 -15.80 7.50
N VAL A 63 -7.90 -15.60 8.69
CA VAL A 63 -7.64 -14.41 9.51
C VAL A 63 -6.16 -14.49 9.91
N ASP A 64 -5.30 -14.05 9.00
CA ASP A 64 -3.86 -14.28 9.07
C ASP A 64 -3.26 -13.51 10.26
N ALA A 65 -2.12 -13.99 10.75
CA ALA A 65 -1.27 -13.38 11.77
C ALA A 65 -1.11 -11.85 11.60
N LYS A 66 -1.22 -11.38 10.35
CA LYS A 66 -1.23 -9.98 9.92
C LYS A 66 -2.29 -9.11 10.64
N VAL A 67 -3.48 -9.63 10.94
CA VAL A 67 -4.54 -8.85 11.64
C VAL A 67 -4.08 -8.45 13.04
N VAL A 68 -3.42 -9.38 13.75
CA VAL A 68 -2.87 -9.12 15.09
C VAL A 68 -1.71 -8.13 15.02
N GLY A 69 -0.84 -8.26 14.01
CA GLY A 69 0.21 -7.29 13.74
C GLY A 69 -0.30 -5.87 13.46
N ILE A 70 -1.36 -5.75 12.66
CA ILE A 70 -2.03 -4.47 12.36
C ILE A 70 -2.67 -3.89 13.62
N GLY A 71 -3.34 -4.71 14.43
CA GLY A 71 -3.88 -4.28 15.72
C GLY A 71 -2.80 -3.71 16.65
N ALA A 72 -1.67 -4.38 16.77
CA ALA A 72 -0.53 -3.89 17.54
C ALA A 72 0.03 -2.56 16.99
N ALA A 73 0.12 -2.42 15.66
CA ALA A 73 0.53 -1.18 15.02
C ALA A 73 -0.42 -0.02 15.35
N VAL A 74 -1.74 -0.25 15.26
CA VAL A 74 -2.76 0.76 15.56
C VAL A 74 -2.66 1.22 17.02
N ILE A 75 -2.47 0.28 17.96
CA ILE A 75 -2.29 0.60 19.39
C ILE A 75 -1.03 1.45 19.58
N ALA A 76 0.11 1.04 19.01
CA ALA A 76 1.37 1.76 19.15
C ALA A 76 1.32 3.18 18.55
N VAL A 77 0.67 3.35 17.40
CA VAL A 77 0.45 4.67 16.78
C VAL A 77 -0.46 5.55 17.66
N THR A 78 -1.51 4.96 18.25
CA THR A 78 -2.43 5.69 19.14
C THR A 78 -1.71 6.19 20.40
N LEU A 79 -0.74 5.42 20.90
CA LEU A 79 0.16 5.81 21.99
C LEU A 79 1.23 6.82 21.57
N ARG A 80 1.22 7.30 20.31
CA ARG A 80 2.21 8.22 19.71
C ARG A 80 3.64 7.69 19.82
N ALA A 81 3.81 6.37 19.74
CA ALA A 81 5.14 5.76 19.74
C ALA A 81 5.95 6.16 18.49
N PRO A 82 7.29 6.23 18.58
CA PRO A 82 8.14 6.48 17.43
C PRO A 82 7.99 5.37 16.38
N MET A 83 8.10 5.71 15.09
CA MET A 83 7.72 4.82 13.98
C MET A 83 8.48 3.47 14.03
N ILE A 84 9.74 3.48 14.44
CA ILE A 84 10.54 2.26 14.61
C ILE A 84 9.92 1.32 15.65
N VAL A 85 9.39 1.84 16.76
CA VAL A 85 8.73 1.04 17.80
C VAL A 85 7.43 0.44 17.27
N VAL A 86 6.64 1.20 16.51
CA VAL A 86 5.43 0.70 15.84
C VAL A 86 5.76 -0.47 14.93
N MET A 87 6.80 -0.33 14.10
CA MET A 87 7.22 -1.35 13.15
C MET A 87 7.69 -2.62 13.86
N VAL A 88 8.54 -2.48 14.87
CA VAL A 88 9.06 -3.62 15.64
C VAL A 88 7.93 -4.34 16.38
N ALA A 89 7.01 -3.61 17.00
CA ALA A 89 5.87 -4.20 17.71
C ALA A 89 4.94 -4.98 16.75
N ALA A 90 4.62 -4.41 15.59
CA ALA A 90 3.79 -5.05 14.57
C ALA A 90 4.45 -6.32 14.02
N ALA A 91 5.75 -6.26 13.71
CA ALA A 91 6.53 -7.39 13.22
C ALA A 91 6.63 -8.50 14.28
N ALA A 92 6.91 -8.15 15.53
CA ALA A 92 6.97 -9.10 16.64
C ALA A 92 5.62 -9.78 16.89
N ALA A 93 4.53 -9.02 16.88
CA ALA A 93 3.18 -9.56 17.03
C ALA A 93 2.83 -10.55 15.90
N THR A 94 3.15 -10.21 14.65
CA THR A 94 2.95 -11.09 13.49
C THR A 94 3.82 -12.34 13.55
N ALA A 95 5.09 -12.20 13.98
CA ALA A 95 6.01 -13.33 14.09
C ALA A 95 5.60 -14.30 15.21
N LEU A 96 5.16 -13.78 16.36
CA LEU A 96 4.70 -14.60 17.47
C LEU A 96 3.42 -15.37 17.14
N THR A 97 2.45 -14.73 16.47
CA THR A 97 1.22 -15.42 16.05
C THR A 97 1.51 -16.50 15.02
N ARG A 98 2.41 -16.25 14.07
CA ARG A 98 2.86 -17.26 13.10
C ARG A 98 3.69 -18.39 13.72
N LEU A 99 4.31 -18.18 14.88
CA LEU A 99 5.04 -19.23 15.59
C LEU A 99 4.09 -20.19 16.33
N VAL A 100 2.96 -19.66 16.80
CA VAL A 100 1.98 -20.40 17.62
C VAL A 100 0.97 -21.16 16.75
N MET A 101 0.72 -20.69 15.52
CA MET A 101 -0.25 -21.23 14.57
C MET A 101 0.43 -22.07 13.49
#